data_AF-A0A7V9QNW9-F1
#
_entry.id   AF-A0A7V9QNW9-F1
#
_cell.length_a   1.000
_cell.length_b   1.000
_cell.length_c   1.000
_cell.angle_alpha   90.00
_cell.angle_beta   90.00
_cell.angle_gamma   90.00
#
_symmetry.space_group_name_H-M   'P 1'
#
loop_
_entity.id
_entity.type
_entity.pdbx_description
1 polymer ?
#
loop_
_entity_poly.entity_id
_entity_poly.type
_entity_poly.pdbx_seq_one_letter_code
_entity_poly.pdbx_strand_id
1 'polypeptide(L)'
;MTLKRTPLYHIHASLGAKLVPFAGYEMPVQYPTGITAEHKAVREKCGLFDVSHMGEFIVRGAQAVELVNYVTTNDVAALAVGQVQYSTILNERGTIEDDCLVYRFRDHLMMVVNASNVQKDLDHIQRIGKRFDATVVDESEQTALLAL
;
A
#
# COMPACT_ATOMS: atom_id res chain seq x y z
N MET A 1 23.21 1.95 3.37
CA MET A 1 22.21 1.97 2.29
C MET A 1 21.62 3.36 2.24
N THR A 2 21.46 3.94 1.05
CA THR A 2 20.80 5.24 0.87
C THR A 2 19.29 5.06 1.00
N LEU A 3 18.62 5.93 1.75
CA LEU A 3 17.16 5.90 1.88
C LEU A 3 16.49 6.29 0.56
N LYS A 4 15.34 5.68 0.27
CA LYS A 4 14.46 6.05 -0.84
C LYS A 4 13.77 7.38 -0.56
N ARG A 5 13.25 8.02 -1.61
CA ARG A 5 12.51 9.30 -1.53
C ARG A 5 11.24 9.17 -2.34
N THR A 6 10.12 9.65 -1.81
CA THR A 6 8.89 9.76 -2.59
C THR A 6 9.04 10.87 -3.65
N PRO A 7 8.19 10.89 -4.69
CA PRO A 7 8.17 11.98 -5.66
C PRO A 7 7.96 13.37 -5.02
N LEU A 8 7.36 13.42 -3.83
CA LEU A 8 7.03 14.65 -3.10
C LEU A 8 8.12 15.09 -2.09
N TYR A 9 9.25 14.38 -2.02
CA TYR A 9 10.35 14.71 -1.10
C TYR A 9 10.77 16.19 -1.14
N HIS A 10 10.90 16.76 -2.33
CA HIS A 10 11.34 18.14 -2.51
C HIS A 10 10.33 19.15 -1.94
N ILE A 11 9.03 18.83 -1.99
CA ILE A 11 7.97 19.62 -1.39
C ILE A 11 8.10 19.56 0.14
N HIS A 12 8.24 18.37 0.72
CA HIS A 12 8.43 18.19 2.17
C HIS A 12 9.63 18.99 2.68
N ALA A 13 10.77 18.90 1.99
CA ALA A 13 11.97 19.67 2.34
C ALA A 13 11.73 21.18 2.27
N SER A 14 11.04 21.67 1.22
CA SER A 14 10.72 23.09 1.07
C SER A 14 9.76 23.62 2.14
N LEU A 15 8.87 22.76 2.66
CA LEU A 15 7.95 23.07 3.75
C LEU A 15 8.60 22.98 5.14
N GLY A 16 9.90 22.69 5.21
CA GLY A 16 10.63 22.58 6.48
C GLY A 16 10.25 21.34 7.29
N ALA A 17 9.80 20.27 6.64
CA ALA A 17 9.48 19.02 7.32
C ALA A 17 10.72 18.43 8.01
N LYS A 18 10.52 17.86 9.18
CA LYS A 18 11.50 16.99 9.84
C LYS A 18 11.44 15.61 9.17
N LEU A 19 12.37 15.35 8.26
CA LEU A 19 12.47 14.07 7.55
C LEU A 19 13.19 13.03 8.40
N VAL A 20 12.63 11.82 8.49
CA VAL A 20 13.20 10.70 9.26
C VAL A 20 13.18 9.40 8.44
N PRO A 21 14.06 8.43 8.77
CA PRO A 21 13.99 7.10 8.18
C PRO A 21 12.70 6.38 8.61
N PHE A 22 11.89 5.94 7.66
CA PHE A 22 10.71 5.11 7.88
C PHE A 22 10.59 4.07 6.77
N ALA A 23 10.62 2.77 7.11
CA ALA A 23 10.51 1.67 6.14
C ALA A 23 11.46 1.78 4.91
N GLY A 24 12.66 2.34 5.10
CA GLY A 24 13.64 2.53 4.02
C GLY A 24 13.46 3.82 3.21
N TYR A 25 12.50 4.68 3.54
CA TYR A 25 12.25 5.99 2.94
C TYR A 25 12.63 7.16 3.86
N GLU A 26 12.92 8.32 3.28
CA GLU A 26 12.92 9.62 3.97
C GLU A 26 11.50 10.20 3.98
N MET A 27 10.81 10.11 5.13
CA MET A 27 9.41 10.54 5.29
C MET A 27 9.28 11.70 6.28
N PRO A 28 8.33 12.63 6.09
CA PRO A 28 8.08 13.73 7.03
C PRO A 28 7.42 13.21 8.31
N VAL A 29 8.09 13.32 9.46
CA VAL A 29 7.49 12.96 10.77
C VAL A 29 6.60 14.07 11.33
N GLN A 30 6.93 15.32 11.00
CA GLN A 30 6.17 16.53 11.34
C GLN A 30 6.70 17.73 10.54
N TYR A 31 5.88 18.75 10.41
CA TYR A 31 6.13 20.08 9.86
C TYR A 31 6.37 21.11 10.99
N PRO A 32 6.77 22.37 10.68
CA PRO A 32 7.18 23.34 11.70
C PRO A 32 6.14 23.65 12.79
N THR A 33 4.85 23.44 12.53
CA THR A 33 3.77 23.63 13.52
C THR A 33 3.74 22.53 14.59
N GLY A 34 4.37 21.38 14.33
CA GLY A 34 4.47 20.22 15.23
C GLY A 34 3.29 19.25 15.20
N ILE A 35 3.52 18.02 15.68
CA ILE A 35 2.56 16.88 15.64
C ILE A 35 1.21 17.23 16.26
N THR A 36 1.17 17.97 17.37
CA THR A 36 -0.10 18.33 18.03
C THR A 36 -0.96 19.22 17.14
N ALA A 37 -0.36 20.16 16.39
CA ALA A 37 -1.08 21.03 15.47
C ALA A 37 -1.61 20.25 14.25
N GLU A 38 -0.80 19.34 13.70
CA GLU A 38 -1.19 18.45 12.60
C GLU A 38 -2.35 17.53 13.00
N HIS A 39 -2.27 16.92 14.19
CA HIS A 39 -3.35 16.08 14.72
C HIS A 39 -4.66 16.85 14.82
N LYS A 40 -4.62 18.08 15.34
CA LYS A 40 -5.80 18.95 15.41
C LYS A 40 -6.31 19.32 14.02
N ALA A 41 -5.42 19.64 13.06
CA ALA A 41 -5.81 19.94 11.70
C ALA A 41 -6.61 18.79 11.06
N VAL A 42 -6.15 17.54 11.23
CA VAL A 42 -6.86 16.34 10.75
C VAL A 42 -8.22 16.16 11.42
N ARG A 43 -8.30 16.42 12.73
CA ARG A 43 -9.54 16.20 13.51
C ARG A 43 -10.57 17.30 13.36
N GLU A 44 -10.15 18.53 13.15
CA GLU A 44 -11.01 19.71 13.17
C GLU A 44 -11.21 20.32 11.76
N LYS A 45 -10.36 19.97 10.79
CA LYS A 45 -10.37 20.50 9.42
C LYS A 45 -10.06 19.40 8.39
N CYS A 46 -8.86 19.41 7.82
CA CYS A 46 -8.34 18.41 6.90
C CYS A 46 -6.83 18.25 7.12
N GLY A 47 -6.29 17.10 6.73
CA GLY A 47 -4.85 16.86 6.71
C GLY A 47 -4.50 16.02 5.51
N LEU A 48 -3.51 16.47 4.73
CA LEU A 48 -3.00 15.75 3.58
C LEU A 48 -1.72 15.01 3.95
N PHE A 49 -1.69 13.70 3.69
CA PHE A 49 -0.56 12.84 3.95
C PHE A 49 0.02 12.31 2.65
N ASP A 50 1.34 12.38 2.52
CA ASP A 50 2.08 11.61 1.52
C ASP A 50 2.30 10.20 2.03
N VAL A 51 1.59 9.24 1.43
CA VAL A 51 1.70 7.82 1.72
C VAL A 51 2.24 7.03 0.52
N SER A 52 2.94 7.70 -0.40
CA SER A 52 3.56 7.12 -1.61
C SER A 52 4.74 6.16 -1.33
N HIS A 53 4.97 5.82 -0.07
CA HIS A 53 5.96 4.83 0.35
C HIS A 53 5.33 3.44 0.50
N MET A 54 3.99 3.35 0.50
CA MET A 54 3.26 2.08 0.47
C MET A 54 3.51 1.33 -0.85
N GLY A 55 3.17 0.04 -0.87
CA GLY A 55 3.31 -0.77 -2.08
C GLY A 55 1.98 -0.90 -2.81
N GLU A 56 2.03 -0.89 -4.15
CA GLU A 56 0.87 -1.08 -5.02
C GLU A 56 1.11 -2.25 -5.99
N PHE A 57 0.34 -3.33 -5.82
CA PHE A 57 0.40 -4.49 -6.70
C PHE A 57 -0.83 -4.57 -7.60
N ILE A 58 -0.59 -4.69 -8.90
CA ILE A 58 -1.63 -4.92 -9.90
C ILE A 58 -1.75 -6.42 -10.17
N VAL A 59 -2.94 -6.97 -9.94
CA VAL A 59 -3.26 -8.37 -10.18
C VAL A 59 -4.24 -8.51 -11.36
N ARG A 60 -3.82 -9.23 -12.39
CA ARG A 60 -4.55 -9.41 -13.66
C ARG A 60 -4.62 -10.88 -14.04
N GLY A 61 -5.56 -11.23 -14.91
CA GLY A 61 -5.73 -12.60 -15.45
C GLY A 61 -7.09 -13.20 -15.13
N ALA A 62 -7.39 -14.34 -15.76
CA ALA A 62 -8.69 -15.01 -15.63
C ALA A 62 -8.96 -15.47 -14.19
N GLN A 63 -7.91 -15.74 -13.41
CA GLN A 63 -8.00 -16.20 -12.02
C GLN A 63 -7.48 -15.18 -10.99
N ALA A 64 -7.51 -13.89 -11.33
CA ALA A 64 -7.01 -12.84 -10.43
C ALA A 64 -7.80 -12.79 -9.11
N VAL A 65 -9.12 -12.97 -9.17
CA VAL A 65 -9.99 -12.98 -7.98
C VAL A 65 -9.68 -14.16 -7.10
N GLU A 66 -9.55 -15.34 -7.69
CA GLU A 66 -9.26 -16.60 -7.01
C GLU A 66 -7.89 -16.54 -6.33
N LEU A 67 -6.88 -15.97 -6.99
CA LEU A 67 -5.58 -15.75 -6.39
C LEU A 67 -5.67 -14.84 -5.16
N VAL A 68 -6.26 -13.64 -5.30
CA VAL A 68 -6.31 -12.69 -4.17
C VAL A 68 -7.20 -13.22 -3.04
N ASN A 69 -8.30 -13.91 -3.38
CA ASN A 69 -9.18 -14.55 -2.40
C ASN A 69 -8.47 -15.71 -1.67
N TYR A 70 -7.51 -16.37 -2.32
CA TYR A 70 -6.72 -17.43 -1.70
C TYR A 70 -5.66 -16.90 -0.74
N VAL A 71 -5.00 -15.79 -1.07
CA VAL A 71 -3.93 -15.23 -0.23
C VAL A 71 -4.43 -14.30 0.88
N THR A 72 -5.67 -13.81 0.78
CA THR A 72 -6.27 -12.89 1.74
C THR A 72 -7.40 -13.52 2.56
N THR A 73 -7.74 -12.93 3.71
CA THR A 73 -8.77 -13.45 4.61
C THR A 73 -10.23 -13.11 4.25
N ASN A 74 -10.47 -11.97 3.60
CA ASN A 74 -11.83 -11.51 3.30
C ASN A 74 -12.25 -11.89 1.87
N ASP A 75 -13.57 -12.04 1.67
CA ASP A 75 -14.14 -12.50 0.39
C ASP A 75 -14.00 -11.46 -0.73
N VAL A 76 -12.98 -11.63 -1.56
CA VAL A 76 -12.70 -10.76 -2.72
C VAL A 76 -13.74 -10.92 -3.81
N ALA A 77 -14.42 -12.08 -3.90
CA ALA A 77 -15.46 -12.30 -4.91
C ALA A 77 -16.73 -11.47 -4.60
N ALA A 78 -16.94 -11.07 -3.35
CA ALA A 78 -18.03 -10.18 -2.95
C ALA A 78 -17.82 -8.71 -3.34
N LEU A 79 -16.60 -8.30 -3.71
CA LEU A 79 -16.33 -6.94 -4.17
C LEU A 79 -16.91 -6.67 -5.55
N ALA A 80 -17.82 -5.71 -5.63
CA ALA A 80 -18.22 -5.11 -6.91
C ALA A 80 -17.12 -4.19 -7.45
N VAL A 81 -17.12 -3.98 -8.77
CA VAL A 81 -16.23 -3.00 -9.41
C VAL A 81 -16.40 -1.61 -8.78
N GLY A 82 -15.28 -0.97 -8.46
CA GLY A 82 -15.19 0.32 -7.78
C GLY A 82 -15.16 0.22 -6.26
N GLN A 83 -15.29 -0.97 -5.67
CA GLN A 83 -15.22 -1.18 -4.23
C GLN A 83 -13.81 -1.54 -3.76
N VAL A 84 -13.59 -1.34 -2.46
CA VAL A 84 -12.39 -1.72 -1.73
C VAL A 84 -12.77 -2.45 -0.46
N GLN A 85 -11.92 -3.38 -0.02
CA GLN A 85 -11.98 -3.94 1.33
C GLN A 85 -10.61 -3.98 1.99
N TYR A 86 -10.62 -3.88 3.31
CA TYR A 86 -9.48 -4.23 4.15
C TYR A 86 -9.41 -5.75 4.33
N SER A 87 -8.21 -6.33 4.35
CA SER A 87 -7.99 -7.75 4.58
C SER A 87 -6.58 -7.99 5.13
N THR A 88 -6.30 -9.21 5.60
CA THR A 88 -4.92 -9.63 5.90
C THR A 88 -4.41 -10.65 4.90
N ILE A 89 -3.10 -10.68 4.69
CA ILE A 89 -2.35 -11.67 3.91
C ILE A 89 -1.86 -12.74 4.88
N LEU A 90 -2.13 -14.01 4.58
CA LEU A 90 -1.74 -15.13 5.44
C LEU A 90 -0.62 -15.97 4.83
N ASN A 91 0.14 -16.64 5.69
CA ASN A 91 1.02 -17.74 5.27
C ASN A 91 0.33 -19.11 5.40
N GLU A 92 1.06 -20.16 5.05
CA GLU A 92 0.59 -21.55 5.03
C GLU A 92 0.21 -22.10 6.43
N ARG A 93 0.61 -21.43 7.51
CA ARG A 93 0.21 -21.77 8.88
C ARG A 93 -1.04 -21.00 9.35
N GLY A 94 -1.59 -20.13 8.50
CA GLY A 94 -2.72 -19.27 8.83
C GLY A 94 -2.35 -18.08 9.73
N THR A 95 -1.06 -17.73 9.84
CA THR A 95 -0.64 -16.52 10.57
C THR A 95 -0.51 -15.34 9.61
N ILE A 96 -0.70 -14.13 10.13
CA ILE A 96 -0.64 -12.88 9.36
C ILE A 96 0.80 -12.58 8.94
N GLU A 97 1.00 -12.33 7.64
CA GLU A 97 2.23 -11.79 7.06
C GLU A 97 2.17 -10.27 6.92
N ASP A 98 1.02 -9.74 6.47
CA ASP A 98 0.74 -8.30 6.41
C ASP A 98 -0.77 -8.04 6.43
N ASP A 99 -1.18 -6.78 6.61
CA ASP A 99 -2.51 -6.29 6.26
C ASP A 99 -2.48 -5.49 4.94
N CYS A 100 -3.63 -5.42 4.25
CA CYS A 100 -3.71 -4.77 2.94
C CYS A 100 -5.12 -4.23 2.65
N LEU A 101 -5.19 -3.34 1.66
CA LEU A 101 -6.43 -2.98 0.98
C LEU A 101 -6.49 -3.68 -0.37
N VAL A 102 -7.66 -4.21 -0.75
CA VAL A 102 -7.91 -4.81 -2.05
C VAL A 102 -8.99 -4.02 -2.77
N TYR A 103 -8.63 -3.39 -3.88
CA TYR A 103 -9.52 -2.62 -4.76
C TYR A 103 -9.94 -3.46 -5.96
N ARG A 104 -11.22 -3.38 -6.34
CA ARG A 104 -11.75 -4.02 -7.54
C ARG A 104 -11.91 -3.02 -8.68
N PHE A 105 -11.10 -3.15 -9.72
CA PHE A 105 -11.30 -2.46 -10.98
C PHE A 105 -12.03 -3.35 -12.00
N ARG A 106 -12.38 -2.80 -13.17
CA ARG A 106 -13.12 -3.52 -14.22
C ARG A 106 -12.33 -4.70 -14.78
N ASP A 107 -11.02 -4.54 -14.89
CA ASP A 107 -10.10 -5.40 -15.63
C ASP A 107 -8.95 -5.95 -14.75
N HIS A 108 -8.86 -5.53 -13.49
CA HIS A 108 -7.82 -5.95 -12.55
C HIS A 108 -8.24 -5.76 -11.09
N LEU A 109 -7.42 -6.29 -10.18
CA LEU A 109 -7.41 -5.92 -8.76
C LEU A 109 -6.15 -5.09 -8.49
N MET A 110 -6.23 -4.19 -7.50
CA MET A 110 -5.06 -3.52 -6.94
C MET A 110 -4.98 -3.85 -5.45
N MET A 111 -3.82 -4.30 -5.00
CA MET A 111 -3.52 -4.49 -3.58
C MET A 111 -2.62 -3.36 -3.11
N VAL A 112 -2.96 -2.72 -1.99
CA VAL A 112 -2.11 -1.73 -1.32
C VAL A 112 -1.58 -2.35 -0.02
N VAL A 113 -0.25 -2.43 0.12
CA VAL A 113 0.46 -3.11 1.22
C VAL A 113 1.39 -2.18 1.99
N ASN A 114 1.85 -2.59 3.17
CA ASN A 114 2.73 -1.75 3.97
C ASN A 114 4.13 -1.60 3.35
N ALA A 115 4.69 -0.40 3.49
CA ALA A 115 5.99 -0.02 2.93
C ALA A 115 7.14 -0.97 3.30
N SER A 116 7.15 -1.49 4.53
CA SER A 116 8.20 -2.39 4.99
C SER A 116 8.08 -3.81 4.44
N ASN A 117 6.93 -4.16 3.87
CA ASN A 117 6.59 -5.52 3.47
C ASN A 117 6.53 -5.71 1.94
N VAL A 118 6.64 -4.65 1.14
CA VAL A 118 6.51 -4.70 -0.33
C VAL A 118 7.22 -5.90 -0.97
N GLN A 119 8.54 -6.03 -0.80
CA GLN A 119 9.26 -7.15 -1.43
C GLN A 119 8.82 -8.52 -0.88
N LYS A 120 8.60 -8.62 0.43
CA LYS A 120 8.20 -9.87 1.09
C LYS A 120 6.84 -10.34 0.59
N ASP A 121 5.88 -9.42 0.50
CA ASP A 121 4.51 -9.72 0.08
C ASP A 121 4.46 -10.01 -1.41
N LEU A 122 5.20 -9.25 -2.23
CA LEU A 122 5.32 -9.52 -3.67
C LEU A 122 5.85 -10.94 -3.92
N ASP A 123 6.96 -11.30 -3.27
CA ASP A 123 7.58 -12.63 -3.41
C ASP A 123 6.62 -13.74 -2.97
N HIS A 124 5.91 -13.53 -1.86
CA HIS A 124 4.94 -14.49 -1.33
C HIS A 124 3.75 -14.70 -2.28
N ILE A 125 3.12 -13.61 -2.73
CA ILE A 125 1.95 -13.68 -3.61
C ILE A 125 2.37 -14.22 -4.99
N GLN A 126 3.50 -13.79 -5.56
CA GLN A 126 3.99 -14.31 -6.85
C GLN A 126 4.30 -15.80 -6.78
N ARG A 127 4.88 -16.29 -5.67
CA ARG A 127 5.13 -17.72 -5.48
C ARG A 127 3.83 -18.52 -5.52
N ILE A 128 2.77 -18.05 -4.85
CA ILE A 128 1.46 -18.68 -4.84
C ILE A 128 0.77 -18.53 -6.21
N GLY A 129 0.92 -17.37 -6.84
CA GLY A 129 0.35 -17.00 -8.14
C GLY A 129 0.71 -17.95 -9.26
N LYS A 130 1.84 -18.65 -9.18
CA LYS A 130 2.23 -19.72 -10.13
C LYS A 130 1.19 -20.84 -10.28
N ARG A 131 0.23 -20.95 -9.36
CA ARG A 131 -0.87 -21.95 -9.38
C ARG A 131 -2.14 -21.45 -10.08
N PHE A 132 -2.18 -20.18 -10.47
CA PHE A 132 -3.35 -19.52 -11.01
C PHE A 132 -3.03 -18.87 -12.37
N ASP A 133 -4.00 -18.78 -13.25
CA ASP A 133 -3.94 -17.96 -14.47
C ASP A 133 -4.09 -16.47 -14.11
N ALA A 134 -3.09 -15.95 -13.40
CA ALA A 134 -3.00 -14.58 -12.95
C ALA A 134 -1.55 -14.11 -12.83
N THR A 135 -1.33 -12.82 -13.05
CA THR A 135 -0.03 -12.14 -12.92
C THR A 135 -0.11 -11.08 -11.84
N VAL A 136 0.96 -10.93 -11.06
CA VAL A 136 1.11 -9.88 -10.04
C VAL A 136 2.31 -9.02 -10.39
N VAL A 137 2.07 -7.74 -10.63
CA VAL A 137 3.09 -6.75 -11.00
C VAL A 137 3.17 -5.68 -9.93
N ASP A 138 4.40 -5.35 -9.52
CA ASP A 138 4.66 -4.23 -8.62
C ASP A 138 4.69 -2.91 -9.41
N GLU A 139 3.76 -2.01 -9.09
CA GLU A 139 3.67 -0.67 -9.66
C GLU A 139 3.96 0.43 -8.63
N SER A 140 4.57 0.09 -7.49
CA SER A 140 4.81 1.04 -6.39
C SER A 140 5.66 2.25 -6.81
N GLU A 141 6.74 2.03 -7.56
CA GLU A 141 7.61 3.12 -8.04
C GLU A 141 6.97 3.98 -9.15
N GLN A 142 5.84 3.53 -9.71
CA GLN A 142 5.08 4.24 -10.75
C GLN A 142 3.84 4.95 -10.18
N THR A 143 3.56 4.76 -8.89
CA THR A 143 2.37 5.25 -8.22
C THR A 143 2.74 6.20 -7.09
N ALA A 144 2.04 7.33 -7.00
CA ALA A 144 2.06 8.18 -5.83
C ALA A 144 0.71 8.11 -5.14
N LEU A 145 0.70 8.14 -3.81
CA LEU A 145 -0.51 7.97 -3.03
C LEU A 145 -0.62 9.08 -1.99
N LEU A 146 -1.75 9.80 -2.07
CA LEU A 146 -2.09 10.89 -1.18
C LEU A 146 -3.37 10.53 -0.41
N ALA A 147 -3.37 10.75 0.91
CA ALA A 147 -4.55 10.62 1.76
C ALA A 147 -4.98 12.00 2.27
N LEU A 148 -6.24 12.39 2.02
CA LEU A 148 -6.81 13.70 2.36
C LEU A 148 -7.91 13.57 3.43
#